data_AF-A0A2A4T3V2-F1
#
_entry.id   AF-A0A2A4T3V2-F1
#
_cell.length_a   1.000
_cell.length_b   1.000
_cell.length_c   1.000
_cell.angle_alpha   90.00
_cell.angle_beta   90.00
_cell.angle_gamma   90.00
#
_symmetry.space_group_name_H-M   'P 1'
#
loop_
_entity.id
_entity.type
_entity.pdbx_description
1 polymer ?
#
loop_
_entity_poly.entity_id
_entity_poly.type
_entity_poly.pdbx_seq_one_letter_code
_entity_poly.pdbx_strand_id
1 'polypeptide(L)'
;MAKELILSDIAEADRLNKLTEAYNSLENEESLVISSTEDYCQTILAFQKQTSEPCFWAALLDGAPQWKGILVKFANAPQMAGSIMQYMAYDHKRCDNLYADAESLILEGETEAGAEVMQGFIVGMLRHFRIEEELLFLAFEQATGMTEGPTQMMRMEHQQMKAIMAQMQSTLESGAVDQVPGLGDTLLILMQQHNMKEENMLYFMMEQHISDQSVDLIQQAQRIDFR
;
A
#
# COMPACT_ATOMS: atom_id res chain seq x y z
N MET A 1 -3.39 11.60 -14.02
CA MET A 1 -1.96 11.24 -14.03
C MET A 1 -1.35 11.73 -12.74
N ALA A 2 -0.51 10.92 -12.10
CA ALA A 2 0.17 11.34 -10.87
C ALA A 2 1.18 12.45 -11.18
N LYS A 3 1.31 13.42 -10.28
CA LYS A 3 2.44 14.36 -10.32
C LYS A 3 3.68 13.64 -9.80
N GLU A 4 4.87 14.08 -10.19
CA GLU A 4 6.12 13.47 -9.73
C GLU A 4 6.97 14.46 -8.94
N LEU A 5 7.65 13.96 -7.91
CA LEU A 5 8.64 14.71 -7.12
C LEU A 5 9.87 13.84 -6.88
N ILE A 6 11.00 14.27 -7.44
CA ILE A 6 12.30 13.59 -7.30
C ILE A 6 13.07 14.25 -6.15
N LEU A 7 13.14 13.61 -5.00
CA LEU A 7 13.79 14.16 -3.80
C LEU A 7 15.32 14.16 -3.87
N SER A 8 15.92 13.29 -4.69
CA SER A 8 17.37 13.27 -4.92
C SER A 8 17.87 14.53 -5.62
N ASP A 9 17.00 15.25 -6.33
CA ASP A 9 17.31 16.50 -7.02
C ASP A 9 17.20 17.73 -6.10
N ILE A 10 16.76 17.52 -4.85
CA ILE A 10 16.46 18.56 -3.87
C ILE A 10 17.39 18.42 -2.67
N ALA A 11 18.00 19.53 -2.25
CA ALA A 11 18.82 19.57 -1.04
C ALA A 11 18.01 19.09 0.18
N GLU A 12 18.61 18.27 1.03
CA GLU A 12 17.90 17.62 2.16
C GLU A 12 17.12 18.61 3.04
N ALA A 13 17.69 19.78 3.31
CA ALA A 13 17.07 20.84 4.09
C ALA A 13 15.78 21.43 3.47
N ASP A 14 15.60 21.29 2.15
CA ASP A 14 14.47 21.83 1.39
C ASP A 14 13.41 20.77 1.05
N ARG A 15 13.72 19.47 1.23
CA ARG A 15 12.84 18.35 0.83
C ARG A 15 11.45 18.44 1.46
N LEU A 16 11.36 18.72 2.76
CA LEU A 16 10.08 18.84 3.47
C LEU A 16 9.21 19.97 2.91
N ASN A 17 9.81 21.14 2.69
CA ASN A 17 9.09 22.30 2.14
C ASN A 17 8.59 22.00 0.72
N LYS A 18 9.44 21.42 -0.13
CA LYS A 18 9.10 21.06 -1.50
C LYS A 18 8.01 19.98 -1.57
N LEU A 19 8.09 18.97 -0.71
CA LEU A 19 7.05 17.96 -0.58
C LEU A 19 5.71 18.58 -0.18
N THR A 20 5.73 19.49 0.80
CA THR A 20 4.52 20.17 1.29
C THR A 20 3.90 21.05 0.21
N GLU A 21 4.72 21.83 -0.52
CA GLU A 21 4.28 22.62 -1.68
C GLU A 21 3.64 21.74 -2.77
N ALA A 22 4.31 20.63 -3.13
CA ALA A 22 3.82 19.70 -4.13
C ALA A 22 2.49 19.06 -3.72
N TYR A 23 2.38 18.58 -2.47
CA TYR A 23 1.15 18.00 -1.94
C TYR A 23 0.00 19.02 -1.89
N ASN A 24 0.27 20.25 -1.45
CA ASN A 24 -0.75 21.29 -1.38
C ASN A 24 -1.26 21.72 -2.76
N SER A 25 -0.47 21.51 -3.81
CA SER A 25 -0.87 21.76 -5.20
C SER A 25 -1.78 20.66 -5.79
N LEU A 26 -1.95 19.53 -5.09
CA LEU A 26 -2.84 18.46 -5.52
C LEU A 26 -4.31 18.86 -5.35
N GLU A 27 -5.13 18.49 -6.34
CA GLU A 27 -6.58 18.46 -6.22
C GLU A 27 -7.04 17.18 -5.48
N ASN A 28 -8.35 17.05 -5.25
CA ASN A 28 -8.90 15.85 -4.64
C ASN A 28 -8.63 14.60 -5.49
N GLU A 29 -8.23 13.50 -4.84
CA GLU A 29 -7.89 12.20 -5.45
C GLU A 29 -6.69 12.25 -6.40
N GLU A 30 -6.02 13.40 -6.53
CA GLU A 30 -4.73 13.46 -7.19
C GLU A 30 -3.65 12.83 -6.30
N SER A 31 -2.68 12.23 -6.99
CA SER A 31 -1.54 11.58 -6.36
C SER A 31 -0.23 12.25 -6.74
N LEU A 32 0.73 12.14 -5.83
CA LEU A 32 2.11 12.55 -5.99
C LEU A 32 2.98 11.31 -5.81
N VAL A 33 3.67 10.91 -6.87
CA VAL A 33 4.71 9.89 -6.84
C VAL A 33 6.01 10.55 -6.40
N ILE A 34 6.59 10.03 -5.34
CA ILE A 34 7.85 10.50 -4.76
C ILE A 34 8.92 9.48 -5.08
N SER A 35 10.06 9.93 -5.60
CA SER A 35 11.21 9.06 -5.88
C SER A 35 12.52 9.66 -5.36
N SER A 36 13.49 8.80 -5.08
CA SER A 36 14.82 9.19 -4.60
C SER A 36 15.82 8.05 -4.74
N THR A 37 17.10 8.39 -4.88
CA THR A 37 18.23 7.44 -4.78
C THR A 37 18.70 7.22 -3.34
N GLU A 38 18.11 7.92 -2.38
CA GLU A 38 18.40 7.86 -0.95
C GLU A 38 17.10 7.65 -0.16
N ASP A 39 17.20 7.00 0.99
CA ASP A 39 16.08 6.88 1.92
C ASP A 39 15.56 8.26 2.35
N TYR A 40 14.25 8.47 2.22
CA TYR A 40 13.56 9.70 2.56
C TYR A 40 12.48 9.52 3.64
N CYS A 41 12.49 8.41 4.38
CA CYS A 41 11.50 8.10 5.41
C CYS A 41 11.29 9.26 6.41
N GLN A 42 12.38 9.90 6.84
CA GLN A 42 12.34 11.05 7.76
C GLN A 42 11.62 12.26 7.15
N THR A 43 11.70 12.45 5.82
CA THR A 43 10.98 13.52 5.12
C THR A 43 9.47 13.26 5.15
N ILE A 44 9.04 12.02 4.90
CA ILE A 44 7.61 11.66 4.93
C ILE A 44 7.06 11.74 6.35
N LEU A 45 7.81 11.25 7.35
CA LEU A 45 7.43 11.37 8.75
C LEU A 45 7.28 12.83 9.20
N ALA A 46 8.21 13.70 8.80
CA ALA A 46 8.12 15.13 9.10
C ALA A 46 6.90 15.77 8.42
N PHE A 47 6.63 15.42 7.16
CA PHE A 47 5.45 15.87 6.43
C PHE A 47 4.15 15.42 7.10
N GLN A 48 4.01 14.13 7.44
CA GLN A 48 2.81 13.60 8.12
C GLN A 48 2.58 14.23 9.51
N LYS A 49 3.63 14.70 10.19
CA LYS A 49 3.51 15.42 11.47
C LYS A 49 3.06 16.87 11.29
N GLN A 50 3.47 17.52 10.20
CA GLN A 50 3.14 18.92 9.92
C GLN A 50 1.75 19.06 9.28
N THR A 51 1.36 18.11 8.45
CA THR A 51 0.12 18.16 7.69
C THR A 51 -1.04 17.64 8.53
N SER A 52 -2.00 18.52 8.82
CA SER A 52 -3.26 18.14 9.48
C SER A 52 -4.29 17.56 8.50
N GLU A 53 -4.06 17.70 7.19
CA GLU A 53 -4.89 17.09 6.16
C GLU A 53 -4.62 15.59 6.07
N PRO A 54 -5.64 14.74 6.21
CA PRO A 54 -5.46 13.32 6.04
C PRO A 54 -5.04 12.95 4.61
N CYS A 55 -3.97 12.19 4.51
CA CYS A 55 -3.42 11.66 3.27
C CYS A 55 -3.37 10.13 3.34
N PHE A 56 -3.21 9.50 2.18
CA PHE A 56 -2.76 8.11 2.11
C PHE A 56 -1.31 8.09 1.66
N TRP A 57 -0.50 7.29 2.35
CA TRP A 57 0.88 6.99 1.98
C TRP A 57 1.05 5.49 1.81
N ALA A 58 1.75 5.08 0.74
CA ALA A 58 2.28 3.73 0.59
C ALA A 58 3.61 3.75 -0.14
N ALA A 59 4.51 2.86 0.26
CA ALA A 59 5.72 2.56 -0.51
C ALA A 59 5.34 1.81 -1.81
N LEU A 60 6.05 2.16 -2.89
CA LEU A 60 6.03 1.46 -4.18
C LEU A 60 7.34 0.69 -4.37
N LEU A 61 8.46 1.27 -3.98
CA LEU A 61 9.78 0.63 -3.91
C LEU A 61 10.44 1.05 -2.59
N ASP A 62 10.88 0.11 -1.78
CA ASP A 62 11.45 0.37 -0.45
C ASP A 62 12.84 -0.26 -0.32
N GLY A 63 13.83 0.33 -0.99
CA GLY A 63 15.22 -0.11 -0.91
C GLY A 63 16.12 0.42 -2.02
N ALA A 64 17.43 0.19 -1.87
CA ALA A 64 18.39 0.54 -2.90
C ALA A 64 18.15 -0.28 -4.19
N PRO A 65 18.38 0.29 -5.38
CA PRO A 65 18.97 1.61 -5.63
C PRO A 65 17.96 2.78 -5.66
N GLN A 66 16.66 2.51 -5.53
CA GLN A 66 15.62 3.52 -5.73
C GLN A 66 14.47 3.33 -4.74
N TRP A 67 14.17 4.39 -4.00
CA TRP A 67 12.98 4.47 -3.17
C TRP A 67 11.89 5.17 -3.97
N LYS A 68 10.68 4.63 -3.90
CA LYS A 68 9.50 5.19 -4.57
C LYS A 68 8.28 5.01 -3.68
N GLY A 69 7.41 5.98 -3.65
CA GLY A 69 6.17 5.91 -2.89
C GLY A 69 5.13 6.85 -3.44
N ILE A 70 3.90 6.70 -2.97
CA ILE A 70 2.76 7.47 -3.46
C ILE A 70 2.04 8.15 -2.30
N LEU A 71 1.89 9.46 -2.41
CA LEU A 71 0.97 10.24 -1.59
C LEU A 71 -0.31 10.50 -2.38
N VAL A 72 -1.46 10.32 -1.74
CA VAL A 72 -2.75 10.63 -2.33
C VAL A 72 -3.50 11.60 -1.43
N LYS A 73 -4.04 12.65 -2.04
CA LYS A 73 -4.86 13.65 -1.35
C LYS A 73 -6.33 13.27 -1.43
N PHE A 74 -7.04 13.35 -0.30
CA PHE A 74 -8.49 13.13 -0.26
C PHE A 74 -9.22 14.38 0.25
N ALA A 75 -10.38 14.68 -0.31
CA ALA A 75 -11.31 15.73 0.14
C ALA A 75 -12.18 15.21 1.28
N ASN A 76 -12.51 13.91 1.28
CA ASN A 76 -13.17 13.21 2.38
C ASN A 76 -12.16 12.57 3.34
N ALA A 77 -11.02 13.24 3.50
CA ALA A 77 -9.92 12.87 4.36
C ALA A 77 -10.33 12.38 5.77
N PRO A 78 -11.32 13.00 6.47
CA PRO A 78 -11.72 12.56 7.80
C PRO A 78 -12.37 11.17 7.82
N GLN A 79 -13.03 10.78 6.73
CA GLN A 79 -13.66 9.47 6.57
C GLN A 79 -12.60 8.40 6.30
N MET A 80 -11.70 8.66 5.35
CA MET A 80 -10.55 7.80 5.07
C MET A 80 -9.59 7.61 6.25
N ALA A 81 -9.43 8.63 7.10
CA ALA A 81 -8.59 8.56 8.29
C ALA A 81 -9.32 8.04 9.54
N GLY A 82 -10.64 7.90 9.49
CA GLY A 82 -11.47 7.48 10.62
C GLY A 82 -12.10 6.10 10.47
N SER A 83 -12.07 5.51 9.27
CA SER A 83 -12.66 4.21 8.98
C SER A 83 -11.61 3.24 8.45
N ILE A 84 -11.37 2.17 9.21
CA ILE A 84 -10.50 1.06 8.81
C ILE A 84 -11.03 0.44 7.52
N MET A 85 -12.34 0.25 7.41
CA MET A 85 -12.98 -0.32 6.23
C MET A 85 -12.70 0.50 4.97
N GLN A 86 -12.85 1.83 5.03
CA GLN A 86 -12.57 2.68 3.88
C GLN A 86 -11.09 2.73 3.53
N TYR A 87 -10.22 2.80 4.55
CA TYR A 87 -8.77 2.80 4.35
C TYR A 87 -8.28 1.52 3.65
N MET A 88 -8.72 0.36 4.14
CA MET A 88 -8.27 -0.93 3.61
C MET A 88 -8.89 -1.27 2.25
N ALA A 89 -10.17 -0.96 2.04
CA ALA A 89 -10.80 -1.14 0.72
C ALA A 89 -10.18 -0.23 -0.35
N TYR A 90 -9.74 0.98 0.02
CA TYR A 90 -8.96 1.82 -0.89
C TYR A 90 -7.62 1.17 -1.24
N ASP A 91 -6.92 0.59 -0.27
CA ASP A 91 -5.64 -0.07 -0.51
C ASP A 91 -5.77 -1.32 -1.39
N HIS A 92 -6.83 -2.12 -1.21
CA HIS A 92 -7.19 -3.20 -2.15
C HIS A 92 -7.31 -2.68 -3.58
N LYS A 93 -8.15 -1.65 -3.79
CA LYS A 93 -8.35 -1.07 -5.12
C LYS A 93 -7.05 -0.52 -5.71
N ARG A 94 -6.18 0.07 -4.89
CA ARG A 94 -4.86 0.56 -5.32
C ARG A 94 -3.98 -0.59 -5.80
N CYS A 95 -3.91 -1.69 -5.05
CA CYS A 95 -3.15 -2.88 -5.44
C CYS A 95 -3.73 -3.53 -6.71
N ASP A 96 -5.05 -3.65 -6.83
CA ASP A 96 -5.71 -4.17 -8.04
C ASP A 96 -5.35 -3.34 -9.29
N ASN A 97 -5.36 -2.00 -9.17
CA ASN A 97 -4.96 -1.13 -10.27
C ASN A 97 -3.48 -1.30 -10.63
N LEU A 98 -2.58 -1.42 -9.64
CA LEU A 98 -1.15 -1.66 -9.93
C LEU A 98 -0.93 -2.97 -10.66
N TYR A 99 -1.62 -4.04 -10.27
CA TYR A 99 -1.54 -5.31 -11.00
C TYR A 99 -2.02 -5.14 -12.45
N ALA A 100 -3.20 -4.52 -12.65
CA ALA A 100 -3.78 -4.33 -13.98
C ALA A 100 -2.88 -3.47 -14.89
N ASP A 101 -2.33 -2.38 -14.36
CA ASP A 101 -1.40 -1.51 -15.08
C ASP A 101 -0.12 -2.26 -15.46
N ALA A 102 0.45 -3.04 -14.54
CA ALA A 102 1.64 -3.85 -14.79
C ALA A 102 1.39 -4.92 -15.87
N GLU A 103 0.26 -5.63 -15.78
CA GLU A 103 -0.12 -6.64 -16.76
C GLU A 103 -0.29 -6.02 -18.16
N SER A 104 -0.97 -4.88 -18.27
CA SER A 104 -1.14 -4.17 -19.55
C SER A 104 0.21 -3.79 -20.16
N LEU A 105 1.11 -3.19 -19.37
CA LEU A 105 2.44 -2.80 -19.83
C LEU A 105 3.25 -4.00 -20.32
N ILE A 106 3.22 -5.12 -19.59
CA ILE A 106 3.95 -6.34 -19.99
C ILE A 106 3.38 -6.89 -21.30
N LEU A 107 2.06 -6.93 -21.46
CA LEU A 107 1.39 -7.41 -22.68
C LEU A 107 1.62 -6.50 -23.88
N GLU A 108 1.81 -5.20 -23.66
CA GLU A 108 2.16 -4.21 -24.69
C GLU A 108 3.66 -4.26 -25.09
N GLY A 109 4.48 -5.03 -24.37
CA GLY A 109 5.91 -5.18 -24.61
C GLY A 109 6.78 -4.17 -23.87
N GLU A 110 6.18 -3.32 -23.02
CA GLU A 110 6.87 -2.35 -22.15
C GLU A 110 7.38 -3.05 -20.88
N THR A 111 8.22 -4.08 -21.07
CA THR A 111 8.59 -5.04 -20.02
C THR A 111 9.32 -4.42 -18.84
N GLU A 112 10.17 -3.41 -19.06
CA GLU A 112 10.87 -2.71 -17.97
C GLU A 112 9.89 -1.92 -17.10
N ALA A 113 9.01 -1.12 -17.72
CA ALA A 113 7.99 -0.37 -17.00
C ALA A 113 7.00 -1.30 -16.30
N GLY A 114 6.57 -2.37 -16.98
CA GLY A 114 5.69 -3.38 -16.40
C GLY A 114 6.30 -4.11 -15.21
N ALA A 115 7.59 -4.44 -15.27
CA ALA A 115 8.32 -5.03 -14.14
C ALA A 115 8.38 -4.09 -12.93
N GLU A 116 8.62 -2.80 -13.14
CA GLU A 116 8.63 -1.81 -12.05
C GLU A 116 7.25 -1.69 -11.39
N VAL A 117 6.18 -1.59 -12.18
CA VAL A 117 4.81 -1.50 -11.64
C VAL A 117 4.42 -2.80 -10.92
N MET A 118 4.80 -3.96 -11.48
CA MET A 118 4.56 -5.26 -10.84
C MET A 118 5.29 -5.39 -9.50
N GLN A 119 6.53 -4.89 -9.42
CA GLN A 119 7.26 -4.83 -8.16
C GLN A 119 6.54 -3.93 -7.14
N GLY A 120 5.96 -2.81 -7.59
CA GLY A 120 5.11 -1.94 -6.78
C GLY A 120 3.84 -2.61 -6.26
N PHE A 121 3.20 -3.45 -7.07
CA PHE A 121 2.09 -4.29 -6.63
C PHE A 121 2.53 -5.26 -5.51
N ILE A 122 3.63 -5.99 -5.70
CA ILE A 122 4.14 -6.95 -4.71
C ILE A 122 4.47 -6.25 -3.39
N VAL A 123 5.19 -5.11 -3.44
CA VAL A 123 5.50 -4.30 -2.25
C VAL A 123 4.22 -3.84 -1.57
N GLY A 124 3.25 -3.33 -2.34
CA GLY A 124 1.96 -2.87 -1.86
C GLY A 124 1.17 -3.95 -1.13
N MET A 125 1.04 -5.14 -1.71
CA MET A 125 0.30 -6.24 -1.10
C MET A 125 0.99 -6.83 0.14
N LEU A 126 2.33 -6.95 0.12
CA LEU A 126 3.06 -7.37 1.31
C LEU A 126 2.90 -6.39 2.46
N ARG A 127 2.93 -5.08 2.16
CA ARG A 127 2.63 -4.02 3.13
C ARG A 127 1.20 -4.14 3.65
N HIS A 128 0.22 -4.35 2.78
CA HIS A 128 -1.18 -4.54 3.14
C HIS A 128 -1.35 -5.63 4.19
N PHE A 129 -0.80 -6.82 3.92
CA PHE A 129 -0.85 -7.94 4.87
C PHE A 129 -0.15 -7.65 6.19
N ARG A 130 0.92 -6.84 6.19
CA ARG A 130 1.56 -6.42 7.44
C ARG A 130 0.66 -5.52 8.27
N ILE A 131 -0.07 -4.59 7.66
CA ILE A 131 -1.02 -3.72 8.36
C ILE A 131 -2.07 -4.58 9.06
N GLU A 132 -2.59 -5.56 8.35
CA GLU A 132 -3.59 -6.47 8.90
C GLU A 132 -3.02 -7.34 10.00
N GLU A 133 -1.93 -8.07 9.73
CA GLU A 133 -1.39 -9.05 10.67
C GLU A 133 -0.76 -8.44 11.91
N GLU A 134 -0.01 -7.33 11.75
CA GLU A 134 0.77 -6.71 12.83
C GLU A 134 -0.05 -5.68 13.62
N LEU A 135 -1.07 -5.06 13.01
CA LEU A 135 -1.86 -3.99 13.64
C LEU A 135 -3.33 -4.38 13.81
N LEU A 136 -4.06 -4.57 12.71
CA LEU A 136 -5.53 -4.64 12.76
C LEU A 136 -6.04 -5.94 13.40
N PHE A 137 -5.51 -7.09 12.99
CA PHE A 137 -5.86 -8.38 13.56
C PHE A 137 -5.46 -8.44 15.03
N LEU A 138 -4.30 -7.91 15.39
CA LEU A 138 -3.85 -7.85 16.77
C LEU A 138 -4.80 -7.00 17.64
N ALA A 139 -5.17 -5.80 17.19
CA ALA A 139 -6.11 -4.93 17.92
C ALA A 139 -7.50 -5.57 18.04
N PHE A 140 -8.00 -6.15 16.95
CA PHE A 140 -9.27 -6.86 16.92
C PHE A 140 -9.29 -8.07 17.87
N GLU A 141 -8.25 -8.90 17.86
CA GLU A 141 -8.11 -10.07 18.74
C GLU A 141 -8.03 -9.66 20.21
N GLN A 142 -7.32 -8.58 20.53
CA GLN A 142 -7.24 -8.04 21.89
C GLN A 142 -8.59 -7.52 22.38
N ALA A 143 -9.36 -6.84 21.52
CA ALA A 143 -10.66 -6.27 21.89
C ALA A 143 -11.75 -7.35 22.05
N THR A 144 -11.69 -8.42 21.26
CA THR A 144 -12.76 -9.43 21.18
C THR A 144 -12.43 -10.73 21.91
N GLY A 145 -11.15 -11.04 22.12
CA GLY A 145 -10.67 -12.35 22.55
C GLY A 145 -10.75 -13.44 21.46
N MET A 146 -11.14 -13.09 20.22
CA MET A 146 -11.31 -14.04 19.11
C MET A 146 -9.98 -14.31 18.39
N THR A 147 -9.09 -15.10 19.00
CA THR A 147 -7.78 -15.45 18.42
C THR A 147 -7.82 -16.58 17.39
N GLU A 148 -8.96 -17.28 17.29
CA GLU A 148 -9.22 -18.33 16.30
C GLU A 148 -10.40 -17.89 15.41
N GLY A 149 -10.44 -18.39 14.17
CA GLY A 149 -11.52 -18.07 13.23
C GLY A 149 -11.10 -17.07 12.13
N PRO A 150 -11.74 -15.89 12.01
CA PRO A 150 -11.62 -15.05 10.82
C PRO A 150 -10.18 -14.58 10.56
N THR A 151 -9.49 -14.05 11.56
CA THR A 151 -8.09 -13.58 11.42
C THR A 151 -7.11 -14.73 11.19
N GLN A 152 -7.37 -15.93 11.73
CA GLN A 152 -6.57 -17.12 11.44
C GLN A 152 -6.73 -17.57 9.98
N MET A 153 -7.96 -17.54 9.46
CA MET A 153 -8.24 -17.84 8.05
C MET A 153 -7.53 -16.86 7.12
N MET A 154 -7.60 -15.55 7.40
CA MET A 154 -6.91 -14.54 6.59
C MET A 154 -5.41 -14.79 6.56
N ARG A 155 -4.78 -15.01 7.71
CA ARG A 155 -3.33 -15.36 7.78
C ARG A 155 -2.98 -16.59 6.93
N MET A 156 -3.81 -17.64 6.91
CA MET A 156 -3.54 -18.82 6.08
C MET A 156 -3.58 -18.49 4.58
N GLU A 157 -4.50 -17.63 4.16
CA GLU A 157 -4.60 -17.19 2.76
C GLU A 157 -3.48 -16.23 2.39
N HIS A 158 -3.10 -15.33 3.29
CA HIS A 158 -1.92 -14.48 3.11
C HIS A 158 -0.68 -15.31 2.86
N GLN A 159 -0.48 -16.43 3.57
CA GLN A 159 0.68 -17.30 3.33
C GLN A 159 0.67 -17.92 1.92
N GLN A 160 -0.51 -18.28 1.40
CA GLN A 160 -0.63 -18.80 0.03
C GLN A 160 -0.30 -17.70 -0.99
N MET A 161 -0.85 -16.50 -0.82
CA MET A 161 -0.61 -15.36 -1.70
C MET A 161 0.84 -14.88 -1.65
N LYS A 162 1.44 -14.82 -0.45
CA LYS A 162 2.88 -14.53 -0.23
C LYS A 162 3.77 -15.51 -1.00
N ALA A 163 3.41 -16.81 -1.04
CA ALA A 163 4.17 -17.82 -1.78
C ALA A 163 4.08 -17.63 -3.30
N ILE A 164 2.95 -17.15 -3.83
CA ILE A 164 2.82 -16.83 -5.26
C ILE A 164 3.60 -15.55 -5.58
N MET A 165 3.47 -14.50 -4.77
CA MET A 165 4.22 -13.26 -4.96
C MET A 165 5.73 -13.47 -4.88
N ALA A 166 6.23 -14.38 -4.04
CA ALA A 166 7.64 -14.75 -4.01
C ALA A 166 8.11 -15.39 -5.33
N GLN A 167 7.26 -16.21 -5.97
CA GLN A 167 7.55 -16.76 -7.30
C GLN A 167 7.55 -15.68 -8.37
N MET A 168 6.57 -14.75 -8.33
CA MET A 168 6.54 -13.59 -9.22
C MET A 168 7.80 -12.73 -9.08
N GLN A 169 8.23 -12.43 -7.85
CA GLN A 169 9.45 -11.68 -7.59
C GLN A 169 10.69 -12.38 -8.14
N SER A 170 10.85 -13.68 -7.88
CA SER A 170 11.97 -14.46 -8.46
C SER A 170 11.94 -14.49 -9.99
N THR A 171 10.75 -14.44 -10.59
CA THR A 171 10.57 -14.44 -12.05
C THR A 171 10.98 -13.09 -12.64
N LEU A 172 10.58 -11.98 -12.00
CA LEU A 172 11.05 -10.63 -12.33
C LEU A 172 12.58 -10.52 -12.25
N GLU A 173 13.19 -11.00 -11.16
CA GLU A 173 14.64 -10.97 -10.94
C GLU A 173 15.42 -11.80 -11.98
N SER A 174 14.80 -12.86 -12.51
CA SER A 174 15.40 -13.69 -13.57
C SER A 174 15.32 -13.08 -14.98
N GLY A 175 14.61 -11.96 -15.14
CA GLY A 175 14.36 -11.30 -16.42
C GLY A 175 13.24 -11.93 -17.26
N ALA A 176 12.57 -12.97 -16.75
CA ALA A 176 11.45 -13.65 -17.40
C ALA A 176 10.12 -12.90 -17.20
N VAL A 177 10.12 -11.58 -17.41
CA VAL A 177 8.99 -10.67 -17.10
C VAL A 177 7.69 -11.08 -17.81
N ASP A 178 7.81 -11.58 -19.03
CA ASP A 178 6.70 -12.08 -19.85
C ASP A 178 5.96 -13.28 -19.24
N GLN A 179 6.57 -13.98 -18.29
CA GLN A 179 5.96 -15.13 -17.59
C GLN A 179 5.17 -14.72 -16.34
N VAL A 180 5.37 -13.50 -15.83
CA VAL A 180 4.78 -13.05 -14.57
C VAL A 180 3.25 -12.99 -14.60
N PRO A 181 2.58 -12.47 -15.66
CA PRO A 181 1.12 -12.45 -15.72
C PRO A 181 0.48 -13.84 -15.58
N GLY A 182 1.12 -14.89 -16.12
CA GLY A 182 0.63 -16.27 -16.01
C GLY A 182 0.64 -16.82 -14.57
N LEU A 183 1.49 -16.28 -13.68
CA LEU A 183 1.47 -16.59 -12.25
C LEU A 183 0.36 -15.83 -11.52
N GLY A 184 -0.03 -14.66 -12.05
CA GLY A 184 -0.99 -13.76 -11.45
C GLY A 184 -2.45 -14.21 -11.56
N ASP A 185 -2.83 -14.99 -12.57
CA ASP A 185 -4.21 -15.52 -12.72
C ASP A 185 -4.72 -16.21 -11.44
N THR A 186 -3.87 -17.06 -10.84
CA THR A 186 -4.22 -17.77 -9.59
C THR A 186 -4.26 -16.80 -8.42
N LEU A 187 -3.32 -15.86 -8.35
CA LEU A 187 -3.25 -14.84 -7.29
C LEU A 187 -4.50 -13.97 -7.30
N LEU A 188 -4.94 -13.49 -8.47
CA LEU A 188 -6.12 -12.64 -8.61
C LEU A 188 -7.40 -13.30 -8.10
N ILE A 189 -7.61 -14.59 -8.42
CA ILE A 189 -8.78 -15.32 -7.93
C ILE A 189 -8.75 -15.44 -6.40
N LEU A 190 -7.58 -15.77 -5.83
CA LEU A 190 -7.41 -15.86 -4.38
C LEU A 190 -7.64 -14.50 -3.71
N MET A 191 -7.05 -13.43 -4.25
CA MET A 191 -7.23 -12.07 -3.75
C MET A 191 -8.70 -11.63 -3.82
N GLN A 192 -9.39 -11.83 -4.92
CA GLN A 192 -10.81 -11.46 -5.03
C GLN A 192 -11.68 -12.15 -3.98
N GLN A 193 -11.47 -13.46 -3.77
CA GLN A 193 -12.20 -14.22 -2.74
C GLN A 193 -11.83 -13.78 -1.32
N HIS A 194 -10.56 -13.46 -1.11
CA HIS A 194 -10.02 -12.98 0.14
C HIS A 194 -10.58 -11.60 0.50
N ASN A 195 -10.38 -10.60 -0.38
CA ASN A 195 -10.85 -9.22 -0.21
C ASN A 195 -12.36 -9.17 0.07
N MET A 196 -13.15 -10.02 -0.63
CA MET A 196 -14.59 -10.11 -0.38
C MET A 196 -14.94 -10.54 1.05
N LYS A 197 -14.17 -11.43 1.69
CA LYS A 197 -14.42 -11.84 3.07
C LYS A 197 -14.05 -10.74 4.05
N GLU A 198 -12.98 -10.01 3.76
CA GLU A 198 -12.55 -8.92 4.60
C GLU A 198 -13.51 -7.74 4.53
N GLU A 199 -13.82 -7.27 3.34
CA GLU A 199 -14.68 -6.10 3.14
C GLU A 199 -16.13 -6.34 3.59
N ASN A 200 -16.68 -7.54 3.33
CA ASN A 200 -18.07 -7.82 3.68
C ASN A 200 -18.27 -8.30 5.12
N MET A 201 -17.20 -8.70 5.82
CA MET A 201 -17.31 -9.27 7.16
C MET A 201 -16.28 -8.71 8.12
N LEU A 202 -14.99 -8.94 7.86
CA LEU A 202 -13.95 -8.66 8.86
C LEU A 202 -13.81 -7.16 9.16
N TYR A 203 -13.74 -6.30 8.14
CA TYR A 203 -13.64 -4.86 8.34
C TYR A 203 -14.90 -4.29 9.00
N PHE A 204 -16.08 -4.82 8.66
CA PHE A 204 -17.31 -4.45 9.37
C PHE A 204 -17.25 -4.83 10.85
N MET A 205 -16.74 -6.03 11.18
CA MET A 205 -16.53 -6.43 12.57
C MET A 205 -15.52 -5.53 13.28
N MET A 206 -14.44 -5.11 12.61
CA MET A 206 -13.47 -4.16 13.17
C MET A 206 -14.12 -2.81 13.47
N GLU A 207 -14.91 -2.25 12.55
CA GLU A 207 -15.65 -1.00 12.80
C GLU A 207 -16.58 -1.10 14.02
N GLN A 208 -17.14 -2.29 14.30
CA GLN A 208 -17.98 -2.51 15.47
C GLN A 208 -17.22 -2.60 16.80
N HIS A 209 -15.97 -3.09 16.79
CA HIS A 209 -15.26 -3.45 18.03
C HIS A 209 -14.06 -2.56 18.33
N ILE A 210 -13.46 -1.92 17.32
CA ILE A 210 -12.22 -1.14 17.45
C ILE A 210 -12.31 0.23 16.73
N SER A 211 -13.52 0.74 16.46
CA SER A 211 -13.69 2.04 15.79
C SER A 211 -13.15 3.24 16.58
N ASP A 212 -13.06 3.11 17.91
CA ASP A 212 -12.44 4.11 18.78
C ASP A 212 -10.92 4.20 18.57
N GLN A 213 -10.29 3.15 18.02
CA GLN A 213 -8.87 3.06 17.73
C GLN A 213 -8.54 3.33 16.25
N SER A 214 -9.54 3.43 15.36
CA SER A 214 -9.35 3.53 13.90
C SER A 214 -8.34 4.60 13.50
N VAL A 215 -8.46 5.82 14.04
CA VAL A 215 -7.57 6.94 13.69
C VAL A 215 -6.11 6.63 14.04
N ASP A 216 -5.86 6.08 15.22
CA ASP A 216 -4.51 5.75 15.67
C ASP A 216 -3.93 4.58 14.87
N LEU A 217 -4.71 3.52 14.65
CA LEU A 217 -4.31 2.37 13.85
C LEU A 217 -3.98 2.75 12.40
N ILE A 218 -4.79 3.62 11.77
CA ILE A 218 -4.51 4.12 10.41
C ILE A 218 -3.22 4.95 10.40
N GLN A 219 -2.98 5.78 11.42
CA GLN A 219 -1.71 6.53 11.52
C GLN A 219 -0.50 5.61 11.70
N GLN A 220 -0.63 4.52 12.45
CA GLN A 220 0.41 3.49 12.56
C GLN A 220 0.61 2.76 11.23
N ALA A 221 -0.47 2.39 10.55
CA ALA A 221 -0.44 1.74 9.23
C ALA A 221 0.33 2.57 8.20
N GLN A 222 0.13 3.89 8.17
CA GLN A 222 0.87 4.80 7.29
C GLN A 222 2.38 4.87 7.58
N ARG A 223 2.85 4.28 8.68
CA ARG A 223 4.25 4.29 9.10
C ARG A 223 4.87 2.89 9.18
N ILE A 224 4.13 1.85 8.81
CA ILE A 224 4.55 0.45 8.98
C ILE A 224 5.82 0.07 8.20
N ASP A 225 6.13 0.83 7.15
CA ASP A 225 7.32 0.64 6.32
C ASP A 225 8.54 1.40 6.87
N PHE A 226 8.32 2.35 7.79
CA PHE A 226 9.41 3.13 8.36
C PHE A 226 10.11 2.34 9.46
N ARG A 227 11.42 2.13 9.29
CA ARG A 227 12.29 1.43 10.24
C ARG A 227 12.83 2.36 11.32
#